data_AF-A0A955VNA4-F1
#
_entry.id   AF-A0A955VNA4-F1
#
_cell.length_a   1.000
_cell.length_b   1.000
_cell.length_c   1.000
_cell.angle_alpha   90.00
_cell.angle_beta   90.00
_cell.angle_gamma   90.00
#
_symmetry.space_group_name_H-M   'P 1'
#
loop_
_entity.id
_entity.type
_entity.pdbx_description
1 polymer ?
#
loop_
_entity_poly.entity_id
_entity_poly.type
_entity_poly.pdbx_seq_one_letter_code
_entity_poly.pdbx_strand_id
1 'polypeptide(L)'
;MGFFDRKKQSSELDPGTRGEGYFDANVEEISLNKPTSAEEPRADAAAPKSEPARPARSTNYGIEKAIELMRMIPFSANNEEQFVIVIKKTLESTNISVPGIIGDADLKLKNLEGEIGMLRDDIKNFEAEIEKRKKRIEELQTDHQETSQVKSRLELAEQLTAKEAKPAEAPPKSSAKSAGPPKAAQK
;
A
#
# COMPACT_ATOMS: atom_id res chain seq x y z
N MET A 1 28.79 14.81 -38.51
CA MET A 1 29.29 14.97 -37.13
C MET A 1 28.21 14.46 -36.20
N GLY A 2 28.32 13.39 -35.43
CA GLY A 2 29.39 12.44 -35.16
C GLY A 2 28.90 11.54 -34.02
N PHE A 3 29.01 10.22 -34.23
CA PHE A 3 29.29 9.19 -33.22
C PHE A 3 28.45 9.16 -31.92
N PHE A 4 27.37 8.36 -31.92
CA PHE A 4 26.98 7.63 -30.71
C PHE A 4 27.53 6.21 -30.82
N ASP A 5 28.64 6.01 -30.11
CA ASP A 5 29.33 4.74 -29.92
C ASP A 5 28.51 3.89 -28.95
N ARG A 6 27.88 2.83 -29.45
CA ARG A 6 27.16 1.82 -28.65
C ARG A 6 27.71 0.43 -28.98
N LYS A 7 28.93 0.16 -28.50
CA LYS A 7 29.46 -1.20 -28.25
C LYS A 7 29.23 -1.53 -26.78
N LYS A 8 28.38 -2.50 -26.43
CA LYS A 8 28.65 -3.94 -26.27
C LYS A 8 29.68 -4.27 -25.18
N GLN A 9 29.20 -4.83 -24.07
CA GLN A 9 29.73 -5.96 -23.27
C GLN A 9 28.74 -6.13 -22.09
N SER A 10 27.94 -7.18 -21.91
CA SER A 10 28.14 -8.66 -21.91
C SER A 10 29.03 -9.14 -20.76
N SER A 11 28.48 -10.11 -19.99
CA SER A 11 29.03 -10.87 -18.85
C SER A 11 28.88 -10.16 -17.49
N GLU A 12 28.46 -10.76 -16.37
CA GLU A 12 28.25 -12.15 -15.94
C GLU A 12 27.15 -12.12 -14.85
N LEU A 13 26.14 -12.99 -14.95
CA LEU A 13 25.28 -13.34 -13.83
C LEU A 13 25.95 -14.52 -13.12
N ASP A 14 26.44 -14.26 -11.92
CA ASP A 14 27.05 -15.22 -11.01
C ASP A 14 25.95 -15.88 -10.16
N PRO A 15 25.69 -17.20 -10.27
CA PRO A 15 24.75 -17.89 -9.41
C PRO A 15 25.52 -18.73 -8.39
N GLY A 16 25.95 -18.13 -7.28
CA GLY A 16 26.61 -18.95 -6.26
C GLY A 16 27.24 -18.22 -5.10
N THR A 17 26.43 -17.81 -4.12
CA THR A 17 26.92 -17.84 -2.74
C THR A 17 25.77 -18.08 -1.76
N ARG A 18 25.70 -19.35 -1.34
CA ARG A 18 25.08 -19.78 -0.08
C ARG A 18 25.86 -19.17 1.09
N GLY A 19 25.14 -18.57 2.01
CA GLY A 19 25.48 -18.45 3.44
C GLY A 19 24.13 -18.30 4.14
N GLU A 20 23.54 -19.38 4.65
CA GLU A 20 23.75 -19.89 6.01
C GLU A 20 23.57 -18.81 7.09
N GLY A 21 22.48 -18.94 7.85
CA GLY A 21 22.35 -18.39 9.19
C GLY A 21 21.20 -17.41 9.39
N TYR A 22 20.31 -17.76 10.32
CA TYR A 22 19.43 -16.86 11.08
C TYR A 22 18.17 -16.30 10.41
N PHE A 23 17.13 -17.13 10.33
CA PHE A 23 15.82 -16.71 10.85
C PHE A 23 15.25 -17.84 11.71
N ASP A 24 15.42 -17.66 13.01
CA ASP A 24 14.83 -18.46 14.09
C ASP A 24 13.31 -18.43 13.96
N ALA A 25 12.73 -19.60 13.77
CA ALA A 25 11.30 -19.82 13.82
C ALA A 25 10.85 -19.86 15.29
N ASN A 26 10.45 -18.72 15.85
CA ASN A 26 9.69 -18.71 17.09
C ASN A 26 8.19 -18.83 16.77
N VAL A 27 7.76 -20.06 16.52
CA VAL A 27 6.36 -20.50 16.59
C VAL A 27 6.07 -20.68 18.09
N GLU A 28 5.48 -19.68 18.73
CA GLU A 28 4.94 -19.88 20.08
C GLU A 28 3.71 -20.79 20.02
N GLU A 29 3.81 -21.87 20.80
CA GLU A 29 2.85 -22.93 20.97
C GLU A 29 1.51 -22.47 21.55
N ILE A 30 0.47 -23.14 21.07
CA ILE A 30 -0.92 -23.08 21.51
C ILE A 30 -1.04 -23.63 22.94
N SER A 31 -1.54 -22.82 23.89
CA SER A 31 -2.11 -23.35 25.15
C SER A 31 -3.62 -23.48 25.05
N LEU A 32 -4.05 -24.66 24.59
CA LEU A 32 -5.41 -25.19 24.70
C LEU A 32 -5.70 -25.54 26.16
N ASN A 33 -6.25 -24.58 26.92
CA ASN A 33 -6.83 -24.88 28.22
C ASN A 33 -8.18 -25.59 28.06
N LYS A 34 -8.14 -26.91 28.19
CA LYS A 34 -9.29 -27.79 28.48
C LYS A 34 -9.29 -28.11 29.98
N PRO A 35 -10.41 -27.92 30.68
CA PRO A 35 -10.79 -28.91 31.67
C PRO A 35 -12.06 -29.64 31.25
N THR A 36 -11.88 -30.95 31.11
CA THR A 36 -12.91 -31.99 31.15
C THR A 36 -13.59 -31.95 32.51
N SER A 37 -14.92 -31.90 32.56
CA SER A 37 -15.69 -32.36 33.72
C SER A 37 -16.95 -33.08 33.25
N ALA A 38 -17.25 -34.15 33.97
CA ALA A 38 -18.07 -35.29 33.66
C ALA A 38 -19.56 -35.03 33.34
N GLU A 39 -20.07 -36.01 32.60
CA GLU A 39 -21.43 -36.37 32.22
C GLU A 39 -22.31 -36.76 33.43
N GLU A 40 -23.58 -36.36 33.45
CA GLU A 40 -24.75 -37.27 33.60
C GLU A 40 -26.11 -36.53 33.46
N PRO A 41 -27.19 -37.25 33.10
CA PRO A 41 -28.30 -36.73 32.31
C PRO A 41 -29.50 -36.28 33.14
N ARG A 42 -30.16 -35.20 32.70
CA ARG A 42 -31.57 -34.93 33.04
C ARG A 42 -32.34 -34.58 31.78
N ALA A 43 -33.22 -35.51 31.41
CA ALA A 43 -34.34 -35.26 30.54
C ALA A 43 -35.25 -34.24 31.22
N ASP A 44 -35.37 -33.05 30.64
CA ASP A 44 -36.53 -32.19 30.83
C ASP A 44 -36.93 -31.64 29.46
N ALA A 45 -38.12 -32.07 29.04
CA ALA A 45 -38.81 -31.59 27.87
C ALA A 45 -39.16 -30.11 28.07
N ALA A 46 -38.53 -29.23 27.32
CA ALA A 46 -38.91 -27.83 27.23
C ALA A 46 -38.96 -27.40 25.75
N ALA A 47 -40.20 -27.35 25.27
CA ALA A 47 -40.77 -26.61 24.15
C ALA A 47 -39.84 -26.10 23.02
N PRO A 48 -40.20 -26.32 21.73
CA PRO A 48 -39.54 -25.62 20.63
C PRO A 48 -39.74 -24.11 20.83
N LYS A 49 -38.65 -23.39 21.13
CA LYS A 49 -38.61 -21.93 21.03
C LYS A 49 -39.00 -21.58 19.61
N SER A 50 -40.20 -21.05 19.46
CA SER A 50 -40.66 -20.39 18.25
C SER A 50 -39.65 -19.31 17.87
N GLU A 51 -38.78 -19.61 16.91
CA GLU A 51 -38.04 -18.58 16.21
C GLU A 51 -39.07 -17.57 15.68
N PRO A 52 -38.89 -16.26 15.90
CA PRO A 52 -39.75 -15.27 15.28
C PRO A 52 -39.63 -15.46 13.77
N ALA A 53 -40.73 -15.87 13.15
CA ALA A 53 -40.85 -16.02 11.71
C ALA A 53 -40.26 -14.77 11.05
N ARG A 54 -39.12 -14.93 10.36
CA ARG A 54 -38.62 -13.87 9.48
C ARG A 54 -39.79 -13.49 8.58
N PRO A 55 -40.17 -12.19 8.50
CA PRO A 55 -41.26 -11.80 7.62
C PRO A 55 -40.92 -12.34 6.24
N ALA A 56 -41.81 -13.18 5.70
CA ALA A 56 -41.72 -13.63 4.33
C ALA A 56 -41.49 -12.35 3.50
N ARG A 57 -40.40 -12.31 2.73
CA ARG A 57 -40.18 -11.21 1.79
C ARG A 57 -41.34 -11.29 0.83
N SER A 58 -42.40 -10.54 1.12
CA SER A 58 -43.48 -10.36 0.19
C SER A 58 -42.80 -9.93 -1.11
N THR A 59 -43.18 -10.57 -2.19
CA THR A 59 -42.79 -10.26 -3.56
C THR A 59 -43.36 -8.90 -3.96
N ASN A 60 -43.20 -7.92 -3.09
CA ASN A 60 -43.55 -6.53 -3.27
C ASN A 60 -42.58 -6.03 -4.32
N TYR A 61 -43.15 -5.55 -5.41
CA TYR A 61 -42.39 -4.89 -6.44
C TYR A 61 -41.76 -3.62 -5.86
N GLY A 62 -40.47 -3.72 -5.51
CA GLY A 62 -39.68 -2.63 -4.94
C GLY A 62 -39.09 -1.71 -6.00
N ILE A 63 -38.39 -0.68 -5.53
CA ILE A 63 -37.73 0.33 -6.38
C ILE A 63 -36.74 -0.29 -7.40
N GLU A 64 -36.10 -1.42 -7.09
CA GLU A 64 -35.22 -2.13 -8.01
C GLU A 64 -35.95 -2.59 -9.28
N LYS A 65 -37.15 -3.16 -9.12
CA LYS A 65 -37.96 -3.64 -10.24
C LYS A 65 -38.56 -2.47 -11.03
N ALA A 66 -38.91 -1.39 -10.35
CA ALA A 66 -39.31 -0.15 -11.03
C ALA A 66 -38.17 0.42 -11.89
N ILE A 67 -36.94 0.41 -11.40
CA ILE A 67 -35.75 0.84 -12.15
C ILE A 67 -35.49 -0.09 -13.35
N GLU A 68 -35.60 -1.40 -13.17
CA GLU A 68 -35.47 -2.36 -14.28
C GLU A 68 -36.49 -2.08 -15.38
N LEU A 69 -37.77 -1.88 -15.02
CA LEU A 69 -38.82 -1.53 -15.98
C LEU A 69 -38.50 -0.22 -16.72
N MET A 70 -38.05 0.81 -16.00
CA MET A 70 -37.65 2.09 -16.59
C MET A 70 -36.48 1.97 -17.57
N ARG A 71 -35.59 0.98 -17.39
CA ARG A 71 -34.48 0.70 -18.31
C ARG A 71 -34.90 -0.07 -19.56
N MET A 72 -35.96 -0.88 -19.47
CA MET A 72 -36.44 -1.71 -20.58
C MET A 72 -37.30 -0.94 -21.58
N ILE A 73 -37.96 0.12 -21.14
CA ILE A 73 -38.79 0.96 -21.99
C ILE A 73 -37.87 2.01 -22.66
N PRO A 74 -37.88 2.15 -24.00
CA PRO A 74 -37.01 3.10 -24.70
C PRO A 74 -37.34 4.54 -24.29
N PHE A 75 -36.48 5.14 -23.48
CA PHE A 75 -36.60 6.53 -23.09
C PHE A 75 -36.13 7.43 -24.23
N SER A 76 -37.07 8.02 -24.96
CA SER A 76 -36.79 9.13 -25.88
C SER A 76 -36.99 10.42 -25.12
N ALA A 77 -35.95 11.26 -25.04
CA ALA A 77 -35.93 12.51 -24.26
C ALA A 77 -37.08 13.49 -24.60
N ASN A 78 -37.76 13.30 -25.73
CA ASN A 78 -38.85 14.17 -26.19
C ASN A 78 -40.26 13.71 -25.72
N ASN A 79 -40.40 12.56 -25.05
CA ASN A 79 -41.71 11.96 -24.71
C ASN A 79 -41.79 11.45 -23.26
N GLU A 80 -41.28 12.21 -22.30
CA GLU A 80 -41.30 11.83 -20.87
C GLU A 80 -42.72 11.59 -20.33
N GLU A 81 -43.69 12.44 -20.72
CA GLU A 81 -45.08 12.30 -20.26
C GLU A 81 -45.70 10.97 -20.69
N GLN A 82 -45.46 10.53 -21.93
CA GLN A 82 -45.96 9.25 -22.45
C GLN A 82 -45.34 8.07 -21.69
N PHE A 83 -44.05 8.18 -21.37
CA PHE A 83 -43.32 7.18 -20.59
C PHE A 83 -43.90 7.03 -19.19
N VAL A 84 -44.15 8.14 -18.48
CA VAL A 84 -44.78 8.13 -17.15
C VAL A 84 -46.18 7.51 -17.21
N ILE A 85 -46.98 7.83 -18.23
CA ILE A 85 -48.31 7.25 -18.41
C ILE A 85 -48.24 5.73 -18.62
N VAL A 86 -47.33 5.25 -19.47
CA VAL A 86 -47.16 3.81 -19.73
C VAL A 86 -46.72 3.09 -18.45
N ILE A 87 -45.76 3.64 -17.72
CA ILE A 87 -45.30 3.05 -16.45
C ILE A 87 -46.42 3.02 -15.44
N LYS A 88 -47.13 4.13 -15.25
CA LYS A 88 -48.25 4.20 -14.31
C LYS A 88 -49.30 3.15 -14.64
N LYS A 89 -49.73 3.06 -15.90
CA LYS A 89 -50.69 2.04 -16.36
C LYS A 89 -50.17 0.61 -16.17
N THR A 90 -48.89 0.38 -16.43
CA THR A 90 -48.24 -0.93 -16.25
C THR A 90 -48.26 -1.31 -14.77
N LEU A 91 -47.82 -0.42 -13.87
CA LEU A 91 -47.83 -0.65 -12.43
C LEU A 91 -49.24 -0.85 -11.86
N GLU A 92 -50.22 -0.05 -12.32
CA GLU A 92 -51.63 -0.19 -11.96
C GLU A 92 -52.21 -1.55 -12.39
N SER A 93 -51.89 -2.01 -13.61
CA SER A 93 -52.34 -3.32 -14.11
C SER A 93 -51.82 -4.51 -13.31
N THR A 94 -50.64 -4.36 -12.71
CA THR A 94 -50.01 -5.34 -11.82
C THR A 94 -50.37 -5.13 -10.34
N ASN A 95 -51.27 -4.18 -10.04
CA ASN A 95 -51.71 -3.83 -8.70
C ASN A 95 -50.56 -3.41 -7.75
N ILE A 96 -49.58 -2.66 -8.28
CA ILE A 96 -48.43 -2.18 -7.52
C ILE A 96 -48.66 -0.74 -7.06
N SER A 97 -48.41 -0.46 -5.78
CA SER A 97 -48.57 0.87 -5.19
C SER A 97 -47.38 1.78 -5.50
N VAL A 98 -47.61 2.80 -6.33
CA VAL A 98 -46.61 3.84 -6.64
C VAL A 98 -46.10 4.58 -5.38
N PRO A 99 -46.95 4.98 -4.42
CA PRO A 99 -46.48 5.58 -3.17
C PRO A 99 -45.52 4.69 -2.37
N GLY A 100 -45.72 3.36 -2.41
CA GLY A 100 -44.81 2.41 -1.76
C GLY A 100 -43.42 2.41 -2.40
N ILE A 101 -43.37 2.40 -3.73
CA ILE A 101 -42.10 2.48 -4.50
C ILE A 101 -41.37 3.79 -4.21
N ILE A 102 -42.09 4.91 -4.09
CA ILE A 102 -41.49 6.20 -3.75
C ILE A 102 -40.85 6.15 -2.35
N GLY A 103 -41.56 5.60 -1.36
CA GLY A 103 -41.01 5.41 -0.01
C GLY A 103 -39.75 4.53 0.01
N ASP A 104 -39.76 3.42 -0.75
CA ASP A 104 -38.59 2.56 -0.91
C ASP A 104 -37.42 3.29 -1.59
N ALA A 105 -37.72 4.14 -2.58
CA ALA A 105 -36.72 4.96 -3.26
C ALA A 105 -36.08 5.97 -2.30
N ASP A 106 -36.88 6.65 -1.48
CA ASP A 106 -36.37 7.61 -0.48
C ASP A 106 -35.47 6.94 0.55
N LEU A 107 -35.86 5.74 1.03
CA LEU A 107 -35.03 4.96 1.95
C LEU A 107 -33.70 4.56 1.29
N LYS A 108 -33.75 4.09 0.04
CA LYS A 108 -32.55 3.70 -0.70
C LYS A 108 -31.64 4.90 -0.97
N LEU A 109 -32.20 6.06 -1.32
CA LEU A 109 -31.45 7.30 -1.51
C LEU A 109 -30.73 7.71 -0.23
N LYS A 110 -31.42 7.72 0.91
CA LYS A 110 -30.80 8.02 2.21
C LYS A 110 -29.66 7.08 2.56
N ASN A 111 -29.83 5.78 2.31
CA ASN A 111 -28.78 4.78 2.55
C ASN A 111 -27.55 5.03 1.65
N LEU A 112 -27.78 5.26 0.35
CA LEU A 112 -26.72 5.56 -0.60
C LEU A 112 -25.99 6.88 -0.27
N GLU A 113 -26.73 7.92 0.13
CA GLU A 113 -26.13 9.19 0.59
C GLU A 113 -25.26 8.99 1.83
N GLY A 114 -25.71 8.16 2.78
CA GLY A 114 -24.93 7.76 3.94
C GLY A 114 -23.63 7.03 3.56
N GLU A 115 -23.73 6.02 2.68
CA GLU A 115 -22.57 5.28 2.18
C GLU A 115 -21.58 6.18 1.42
N ILE A 116 -22.08 7.07 0.56
CA ILE A 116 -21.26 8.06 -0.15
C ILE A 116 -20.57 8.99 0.84
N GLY A 117 -21.28 9.42 1.90
CA GLY A 117 -20.72 10.24 2.97
C GLY A 117 -19.55 9.55 3.67
N MET A 118 -19.76 8.31 4.13
CA MET A 118 -18.71 7.50 4.77
C MET A 118 -17.50 7.32 3.86
N LEU A 119 -17.70 6.92 2.61
CA LEU A 119 -16.62 6.73 1.64
C LEU A 119 -15.84 8.04 1.38
N ARG A 120 -16.52 9.19 1.34
CA ARG A 120 -15.84 10.49 1.18
C ARG A 120 -14.97 10.84 2.38
N ASP A 121 -15.41 10.51 3.59
CA ASP A 121 -14.62 10.77 4.78
C ASP A 121 -13.43 9.80 4.90
N ASP A 122 -13.62 8.54 4.53
CA ASP A 122 -12.53 7.56 4.41
C ASP A 122 -11.47 8.02 3.39
N ILE A 123 -11.89 8.52 2.22
CA ILE A 123 -10.97 9.07 1.21
C ILE A 123 -10.12 10.20 1.82
N LYS A 124 -10.74 11.16 2.52
CA LYS A 124 -9.99 12.26 3.16
C LYS A 124 -8.98 11.76 4.19
N ASN A 125 -9.37 10.76 4.99
CA ASN A 125 -8.49 10.16 5.98
C ASN A 125 -7.28 9.49 5.32
N PHE A 126 -7.50 8.72 4.25
CA PHE A 126 -6.41 8.09 3.49
C PHE A 126 -5.51 9.11 2.79
N GLU A 127 -6.07 10.19 2.25
CA GLU A 127 -5.28 11.28 1.66
C GLU A 127 -4.35 11.92 2.69
N ALA A 128 -4.83 12.20 3.91
CA ALA A 128 -4.02 12.72 5.00
C ALA A 128 -2.91 11.74 5.42
N GLU A 129 -3.19 10.44 5.46
CA GLU A 129 -2.17 9.42 5.74
C GLU A 129 -1.11 9.34 4.63
N ILE A 130 -1.52 9.44 3.36
CA ILE A 130 -0.61 9.46 2.22
C ILE A 130 0.32 10.66 2.31
N GLU A 131 -0.20 11.85 2.63
CA GLU A 131 0.62 13.05 2.82
C GLU A 131 1.63 12.88 3.95
N LYS A 132 1.21 12.31 5.09
CA LYS A 132 2.11 12.03 6.21
C LYS A 132 3.23 11.06 5.81
N ARG A 133 2.91 10.00 5.06
CA ARG A 133 3.91 9.03 4.57
C ARG A 133 4.85 9.64 3.54
N LYS A 134 4.36 10.50 2.65
CA LYS A 134 5.20 11.24 1.69
C LYS A 134 6.24 12.11 2.40
N LYS A 135 5.82 12.91 3.39
CA LYS A 135 6.75 13.70 4.21
C LYS A 135 7.81 12.83 4.88
N ARG A 136 7.40 11.69 5.44
CA ARG A 136 8.34 10.76 6.07
C ARG A 136 9.34 10.17 5.08
N ILE A 137 8.93 9.88 3.84
CA ILE A 137 9.83 9.42 2.79
C ILE A 137 10.84 10.51 2.44
N GLU A 138 10.41 11.77 2.30
CA GLU A 138 11.29 12.91 1.99
C GLU A 138 12.36 13.13 3.09
N GLU A 139 11.95 13.05 4.36
CA GLU A 139 12.87 13.09 5.50
C GLU A 139 13.91 11.98 5.41
N LEU A 140 13.47 10.73 5.26
CA LEU A 140 14.37 9.57 5.20
C LEU A 140 15.30 9.61 3.97
N GLN A 141 14.84 10.15 2.84
CA GLN A 141 15.68 10.34 1.67
C GLN A 141 16.78 11.36 1.92
N THR A 142 16.46 12.44 2.63
CA THR A 142 17.45 13.45 3.04
C THR A 142 18.49 12.83 3.98
N ASP A 143 18.04 12.16 5.05
CA ASP A 143 18.93 11.46 6.00
C ASP A 143 19.84 10.45 5.29
N HIS A 144 19.28 9.68 4.34
CA HIS A 144 20.02 8.71 3.56
C HIS A 144 21.10 9.38 2.69
N GLN A 145 20.77 10.48 2.02
CA GLN A 145 21.74 11.23 1.21
C GLN A 145 22.87 11.79 2.07
N GLU A 146 22.55 12.40 3.22
CA GLU A 146 23.53 12.92 4.16
C GLU A 146 24.44 11.82 4.69
N THR A 147 23.86 10.71 5.15
CA THR A 147 24.61 9.55 5.65
C THR A 147 25.53 8.97 4.57
N SER A 148 25.05 8.88 3.33
CA SER A 148 25.84 8.40 2.19
C SER A 148 27.02 9.33 1.90
N GLN A 149 26.83 10.65 1.96
CA GLN A 149 27.90 11.62 1.78
C GLN A 149 28.94 11.53 2.91
N VAL A 150 28.51 11.42 4.17
CA VAL A 150 29.41 11.28 5.32
C VAL A 150 30.22 10.00 5.20
N LYS A 151 29.57 8.87 4.88
CA LYS A 151 30.23 7.58 4.66
C LYS A 151 31.31 7.71 3.57
N SER A 152 30.97 8.26 2.41
CA SER A 152 31.92 8.43 1.30
C SER A 152 33.13 9.29 1.70
N ARG A 153 32.93 10.35 2.49
CA ARG A 153 34.03 11.20 3.00
C ARG A 153 34.92 10.46 4.00
N LEU A 154 34.34 9.65 4.89
CA LEU A 154 35.09 8.85 5.85
C LEU A 154 35.94 7.78 5.17
N GLU A 155 35.37 7.10 4.17
CA GLU A 155 36.11 6.12 3.35
C GLU A 155 37.30 6.78 2.63
N LEU A 156 37.12 7.99 2.08
CA LEU A 156 38.23 8.75 1.49
C LEU A 156 39.29 9.13 2.52
N ALA A 157 38.89 9.57 3.72
CA ALA A 157 39.82 9.91 4.78
C ALA A 157 40.64 8.68 5.24
N GLU A 158 40.01 7.52 5.37
CA GLU A 158 40.68 6.25 5.68
C GLU A 158 41.68 5.84 4.60
N GLN A 159 41.33 6.00 3.33
CA GLN A 159 42.26 5.70 2.22
C GLN A 159 43.48 6.63 2.21
N LEU A 160 43.31 7.91 2.57
CA LEU A 160 44.41 8.87 2.65
C LEU A 160 45.35 8.55 3.83
N THR A 161 44.79 8.24 5.01
CA THR A 161 45.62 7.87 6.18
C THR A 161 46.36 6.54 5.96
N ALA A 162 45.73 5.55 5.33
CA ALA A 162 46.39 4.29 4.96
C ALA A 162 47.53 4.50 3.95
N LYS A 163 47.40 5.47 3.03
CA LYS A 163 48.44 5.82 2.06
C LYS A 163 49.62 6.55 2.70
N GLU A 164 49.36 7.43 3.67
CA GLU A 164 50.40 8.15 4.42
C GLU A 164 51.14 7.25 5.44
N ALA A 165 50.46 6.25 6.00
CA ALA A 165 51.05 5.29 6.93
C ALA A 165 52.00 4.27 6.25
N LYS A 166 52.08 4.23 4.91
CA LYS A 166 53.07 3.41 4.20
C LYS A 166 54.43 4.13 4.29
N PRO A 167 55.40 3.63 5.10
CA PRO A 167 56.60 4.39 5.39
C PRO A 167 57.42 4.60 4.12
N ALA A 168 57.80 5.85 3.86
CA ALA A 168 58.95 6.16 3.04
C ALA A 168 60.16 5.47 3.67
N GLU A 169 60.51 4.32 3.12
CA GLU A 169 61.79 3.66 3.32
C GLU A 169 62.89 4.73 3.19
N ALA A 170 63.61 4.94 4.29
CA ALA A 170 64.53 6.05 4.47
C ALA A 170 65.53 6.13 3.30
N PRO A 171 65.84 7.34 2.78
CA PRO A 171 66.90 7.48 1.80
C PRO A 171 68.20 6.93 2.40
N PRO A 172 68.95 6.07 1.68
CA PRO A 172 70.20 5.52 2.20
C PRO A 172 71.15 6.66 2.51
N LYS A 173 71.72 6.62 3.72
CA LYS A 173 72.79 7.50 4.17
C LYS A 173 73.91 7.50 3.14
N SER A 174 73.97 8.55 2.32
CA SER A 174 75.11 8.85 1.45
C SER A 174 76.27 9.31 2.32
N SER A 175 77.14 8.35 2.62
CA SER A 175 78.49 8.52 3.11
C SER A 175 79.29 9.55 2.29
N ALA A 176 79.84 10.54 3.00
CA ALA A 176 81.19 11.08 2.86
C ALA A 176 81.79 11.29 1.45
N LYS A 177 82.09 12.55 1.10
CA LYS A 177 83.45 12.89 0.65
C LYS A 177 83.81 14.35 0.92
N SER A 178 84.79 14.50 1.81
CA SER A 178 85.61 15.68 2.06
C SER A 178 86.50 16.04 0.86
N ALA A 179 86.64 17.34 0.58
CA ALA A 179 87.78 18.07 -0.02
C ALA A 179 87.21 19.28 -0.78
N GLY A 180 87.54 20.54 -0.58
CA GLY A 180 88.52 21.32 0.18
C GLY A 180 88.32 22.81 -0.22
N PRO A 181 88.86 23.80 0.49
CA PRO A 181 88.68 25.24 0.21
C PRO A 181 89.83 25.79 -0.69
N PRO A 182 90.02 27.11 -0.84
CA PRO A 182 89.25 28.12 -1.61
C PRO A 182 90.13 28.77 -2.71
N LYS A 183 89.58 29.61 -3.61
CA LYS A 183 90.44 30.59 -4.33
C LYS A 183 89.70 31.84 -4.81
N ALA A 184 90.28 32.97 -4.41
CA ALA A 184 89.97 34.34 -4.81
C ALA A 184 90.42 34.68 -6.25
N ALA A 185 89.73 35.63 -6.90
CA ALA A 185 90.25 36.61 -7.89
C ALA A 185 89.06 37.47 -8.37
N GLN A 186 88.99 38.76 -8.00
CA GLN A 186 89.41 39.92 -8.83
C GLN A 186 88.76 40.00 -10.22
N LYS A 187 87.80 40.92 -10.42
CA LYS A 187 88.03 42.24 -11.04
C LYS A 187 86.76 43.09 -11.01
#